data_AF-A0A7R9B828-F1
#
_entry.id   AF-A0A7R9B828-F1
#
_cell.length_a   1.000
_cell.length_b   1.000
_cell.length_c   1.000
_cell.angle_alpha   90.00
_cell.angle_beta   90.00
_cell.angle_gamma   90.00
#
_symmetry.space_group_name_H-M   'P 1'
#
loop_
_entity.id
_entity.type
_entity.pdbx_description
1 polymer ?
#
loop_
_entity_poly.entity_id
_entity_poly.type
_entity_poly.pdbx_seq_one_letter_code
_entity_poly.pdbx_strand_id
1 'polypeptide(L)'
;MVEAVVEFDYVAQEPDELSICKGDTITNIRTQPGGWWEGSLRGKRGMFPDNFVKLRLTDVLPAQKQHATMNLTDQLSEWKSCETELCIIARHVGKSVAHMRKNVMMC
;
A
#
# COMPACT_ATOMS: atom_id res chain seq x y z
N MET A 1 0.98 16.95 -7.22
CA MET A 1 -0.31 17.47 -6.66
C MET A 1 -0.94 16.33 -5.89
N VAL A 2 -1.54 16.56 -4.71
CA VAL A 2 -2.08 15.45 -3.90
C VAL A 2 -3.53 15.17 -4.29
N GLU A 3 -3.79 13.93 -4.69
CA GLU A 3 -5.11 13.42 -5.06
C GLU A 3 -5.44 12.20 -4.20
N ALA A 4 -6.70 11.83 -4.10
CA ALA A 4 -7.13 10.58 -3.47
C ALA A 4 -8.23 9.93 -4.28
N VAL A 5 -8.22 8.60 -4.29
CA VAL A 5 -9.30 7.80 -4.89
C VAL A 5 -10.15 7.22 -3.78
N VAL A 6 -11.46 7.38 -3.91
CA VAL A 6 -12.43 6.89 -2.95
C VAL A 6 -12.57 5.37 -3.09
N GLU A 7 -12.40 4.63 -2.00
CA GLU A 7 -12.53 3.16 -1.97
C GLU A 7 -13.92 2.70 -1.51
N PHE A 8 -14.62 3.55 -0.76
CA PHE A 8 -15.93 3.28 -0.18
C PHE A 8 -16.86 4.48 -0.30
N ASP A 9 -18.15 4.22 -0.51
CA ASP A 9 -19.16 5.27 -0.57
C ASP A 9 -19.38 5.89 0.82
N TYR A 10 -19.51 7.22 0.86
CA TYR A 10 -19.87 7.97 2.05
C TYR A 10 -20.87 9.07 1.68
N VAL A 11 -21.96 9.16 2.44
CA VAL A 11 -22.99 10.18 2.27
C VAL A 11 -22.78 11.24 3.35
N ALA A 12 -22.71 12.50 2.93
CA ALA A 12 -22.57 13.64 3.84
C ALA A 12 -23.76 13.70 4.80
N GLN A 13 -23.47 13.81 6.09
CA GLN A 13 -24.43 13.94 7.18
C GLN A 13 -24.56 15.40 7.63
N GLU A 14 -23.47 16.16 7.54
CA GLU A 14 -23.41 17.59 7.88
C GLU A 14 -23.20 18.45 6.61
N PRO A 15 -23.61 19.73 6.61
CA PRO A 15 -23.54 20.59 5.42
C PRO A 15 -22.12 20.93 4.97
N ASP A 16 -21.13 20.77 5.84
CA ASP A 16 -19.70 20.93 5.60
C ASP A 16 -19.02 19.63 5.14
N GLU A 17 -19.73 18.50 5.18
CA GLU A 17 -19.24 17.21 4.69
C GLU A 17 -19.44 17.04 3.17
N LEU A 18 -18.59 16.21 2.57
CA LEU A 18 -18.59 15.88 1.15
C LEU A 18 -19.08 14.46 0.94
N SER A 19 -20.15 14.31 0.15
CA SER A 19 -20.59 12.99 -0.31
C SER A 19 -19.62 12.48 -1.37
N ILE A 20 -19.11 11.27 -1.19
CA ILE A 20 -18.09 10.64 -2.04
C ILE A 20 -18.57 9.25 -2.46
N CYS A 21 -18.36 8.88 -3.73
CA CYS A 21 -18.65 7.55 -4.24
C CYS A 21 -17.37 6.79 -4.56
N LYS A 22 -17.38 5.47 -4.39
CA LYS A 22 -16.28 4.59 -4.77
C LYS A 22 -15.86 4.83 -6.23
N GLY A 23 -14.56 5.05 -6.42
CA GLY A 23 -13.95 5.36 -7.71
C GLY A 23 -13.90 6.86 -8.04
N ASP A 24 -14.50 7.73 -7.23
CA ASP A 24 -14.32 9.17 -7.39
C ASP A 24 -12.87 9.59 -7.07
N THR A 25 -12.39 10.62 -7.77
CA THR A 25 -11.10 11.25 -7.51
C THR A 25 -11.31 12.59 -6.82
N ILE A 26 -10.80 12.71 -5.60
CA ILE A 26 -10.80 13.94 -4.83
C ILE A 26 -9.48 14.67 -5.09
N THR A 27 -9.59 15.98 -5.32
CA THR A 27 -8.46 16.86 -5.63
C THR A 27 -8.35 17.96 -4.56
N ASN A 28 -7.21 18.66 -4.54
CA ASN A 28 -6.98 19.78 -3.63
C ASN A 28 -7.17 19.39 -2.15
N ILE A 29 -6.59 18.25 -1.78
CA ILE A 29 -6.75 17.63 -0.46
C ILE A 29 -5.92 18.38 0.59
N ARG A 30 -6.56 18.69 1.71
CA ARG A 30 -5.96 19.27 2.90
C ARG A 30 -6.16 18.32 4.08
N THR A 31 -5.07 17.78 4.58
CA THR A 31 -5.08 16.90 5.76
C THR A 31 -5.29 17.71 7.03
N GLN A 32 -6.13 17.20 7.95
CA GLN A 32 -6.32 17.78 9.27
C GLN A 32 -6.03 16.73 10.37
N PRO A 33 -5.51 17.15 11.53
CA PRO A 33 -5.36 16.27 12.68
C PRO A 33 -6.75 15.88 13.20
N GLY A 34 -7.13 14.61 13.04
CA GLY A 34 -8.45 14.10 13.45
C GLY A 34 -9.08 13.07 12.52
N GLY A 35 -8.42 12.70 11.42
CA GLY A 35 -8.92 11.68 10.48
C GLY A 35 -9.99 12.18 9.49
N TRP A 36 -10.21 13.49 9.46
CA TRP A 36 -11.10 14.15 8.50
C TRP A 36 -10.28 15.07 7.61
N TRP A 37 -10.36 14.85 6.31
CA TRP A 37 -9.65 15.65 5.32
C TRP A 37 -10.63 16.51 4.54
N GLU A 38 -10.20 17.70 4.14
CA GLU A 38 -10.96 18.55 3.24
C GLU A 38 -10.49 18.28 1.82
N GLY A 39 -11.41 18.25 0.86
CA GLY A 39 -11.04 18.16 -0.55
C GLY A 39 -12.16 18.61 -1.46
N SER A 40 -11.84 18.67 -2.75
CA SER A 40 -12.76 19.12 -3.80
C SER A 40 -13.12 17.96 -4.74
N LEU A 41 -14.41 17.72 -4.90
CA LEU A 41 -14.99 16.71 -5.78
C LEU A 41 -16.13 17.36 -6.58
N ARG A 42 -16.12 17.22 -7.90
CA ARG A 42 -17.18 17.71 -8.80
C ARG A 42 -17.54 19.19 -8.57
N GLY A 43 -16.55 20.03 -8.25
CA GLY A 43 -16.73 21.45 -7.98
C GLY A 43 -17.29 21.80 -6.59
N LYS A 44 -17.58 20.80 -5.75
CA LYS A 44 -17.95 20.98 -4.34
C LYS A 44 -16.75 20.70 -3.45
N ARG A 45 -16.62 21.44 -2.36
CA ARG A 45 -15.58 21.25 -1.35
C ARG A 45 -16.24 20.91 -0.02
N GLY A 46 -15.65 19.97 0.71
CA GLY A 46 -16.14 19.57 2.02
C GLY A 46 -15.23 18.55 2.68
N MET A 47 -15.62 18.15 3.89
CA MET A 47 -14.91 17.21 4.75
C MET A 47 -15.30 15.77 4.43
N PHE A 48 -14.34 14.87 4.41
CA PHE A 48 -14.57 13.44 4.26
C PHE A 48 -13.59 12.64 5.15
N PRO A 49 -13.97 11.43 5.58
CA PRO A 49 -13.10 10.60 6.39
C PRO A 49 -11.93 10.04 5.57
N ASP A 50 -10.71 10.13 6.10
CA ASP A 50 -9.50 9.68 5.40
C ASP A 50 -9.50 8.17 5.15
N ASN A 51 -10.07 7.40 6.08
CA ASN A 51 -10.18 5.94 6.00
C ASN A 51 -10.98 5.43 4.80
N PHE A 52 -11.73 6.30 4.11
CA PHE A 52 -12.57 5.94 2.96
C PHE A 52 -11.88 6.22 1.62
N VAL A 53 -10.68 6.81 1.66
CA VAL A 53 -9.94 7.20 0.47
C VAL A 53 -8.49 6.70 0.52
N LYS A 54 -7.90 6.53 -0.65
CA LYS A 54 -6.50 6.16 -0.81
C LYS A 54 -5.74 7.27 -1.50
N LEU A 55 -4.75 7.84 -0.80
CA LEU A 55 -3.89 8.90 -1.35
C LEU A 55 -3.12 8.40 -2.57
N ARG A 56 -3.23 9.15 -3.66
CA ARG A 56 -2.43 9.02 -4.88
C ARG A 56 -1.45 10.18 -4.96
N LEU A 57 -0.18 9.86 -4.82
CA LEU A 57 0.91 10.78 -5.14
C LEU A 57 1.08 10.78 -6.66
N THR A 58 0.40 11.70 -7.35
CA THR A 58 0.66 11.97 -8.77
C THR A 58 1.78 13.00 -8.88
N ASP A 59 2.99 12.56 -8.57
CA ASP A 59 4.21 13.23 -8.97
C ASP A 59 4.96 12.28 -9.91
N VAL A 60 4.92 12.65 -11.20
CA VAL A 60 5.69 12.14 -12.36
C VAL A 60 6.87 11.21 -12.02
N LEU A 61 6.60 9.93 -11.73
CA LEU A 61 7.56 8.83 -11.79
C LEU A 61 6.83 7.54 -12.19
N PRO A 62 7.41 6.70 -13.06
CA PRO A 62 6.76 5.49 -13.51
C PRO A 62 6.64 4.48 -12.36
N ALA A 63 5.40 4.15 -12.01
CA ALA A 63 4.96 2.93 -11.34
C ALA A 63 5.92 2.29 -10.31
N GLN A 64 5.83 2.70 -9.05
CA GLN A 64 6.23 1.87 -7.91
C GLN A 64 5.04 1.77 -6.92
N LYS A 65 4.32 0.65 -7.02
CA LYS A 65 3.57 -0.11 -6.00
C LYS A 65 2.97 0.63 -4.78
N GLN A 66 1.64 0.56 -4.62
CA GLN A 66 0.97 0.66 -3.31
C GLN A 66 0.25 -0.65 -2.97
N HIS A 67 0.99 -1.54 -2.32
CA HIS A 67 0.44 -2.66 -1.56
C HIS A 67 -0.43 -2.09 -0.41
N ALA A 68 -1.70 -2.47 -0.38
CA ALA A 68 -2.52 -2.47 0.84
C ALA A 68 -3.49 -3.66 0.78
N THR A 69 -2.92 -4.85 0.91
CA THR A 69 -3.55 -5.98 1.59
C THR A 69 -2.38 -6.65 2.27
N MET A 70 -2.30 -6.51 3.59
CA MET A 70 -1.42 -7.35 4.40
C MET A 70 -1.90 -8.78 4.20
N ASN A 71 -1.20 -9.53 3.35
CA ASN A 71 -1.38 -10.97 3.27
C ASN A 71 -0.09 -11.61 3.79
N LEU A 72 -0.17 -12.17 5.00
CA LEU A 72 0.92 -12.89 5.67
C LEU A 72 1.41 -14.12 4.87
N THR A 73 0.77 -14.46 3.75
CA THR A 73 1.24 -15.50 2.82
C THR A 73 2.30 -15.01 1.83
N ASP A 74 2.47 -13.70 1.62
CA ASP A 74 3.38 -13.16 0.59
C ASP A 74 4.85 -13.08 1.09
N GLN A 75 5.07 -12.97 2.40
CA GLN A 75 6.43 -13.05 2.99
C GLN A 75 7.04 -14.47 2.92
N LEU A 76 6.24 -15.50 2.65
CA LEU A 76 6.74 -16.88 2.50
C LEU A 76 7.22 -17.21 1.08
N SER A 77 6.96 -16.35 0.09
CA SER A 77 7.51 -16.49 -1.27
C SER A 77 8.90 -15.89 -1.43
N GLU A 78 9.24 -14.82 -0.70
CA GLU A 78 10.58 -14.21 -0.76
C GLU A 78 11.66 -15.06 -0.07
N TRP A 79 11.31 -15.90 0.91
CA TRP A 79 12.26 -16.86 1.51
C TRP A 79 12.52 -18.10 0.63
N LYS A 80 11.67 -18.37 -0.37
CA LYS A 80 11.83 -19.55 -1.24
C LYS A 80 12.64 -19.27 -2.52
N SER A 81 13.06 -18.02 -2.76
CA SER A 81 13.74 -17.65 -4.01
C SER A 81 15.28 -17.67 -3.98
N CYS A 82 15.94 -18.17 -2.93
CA CYS A 82 17.39 -18.38 -2.95
C CYS A 82 17.81 -19.81 -2.55
N GLU A 83 17.18 -20.83 -3.15
CA GLU A 83 17.86 -22.14 -3.32
C GLU A 83 19.04 -22.05 -4.31
N THR A 84 19.13 -20.95 -5.07
CA THR A 84 20.21 -20.71 -6.05
C THR A 84 21.53 -20.28 -5.39
N GLU A 85 21.49 -19.47 -4.32
CA GLU A 85 22.72 -19.03 -3.63
C GLU A 85 23.33 -20.13 -2.78
N LEU A 86 22.50 -21.00 -2.19
CA LEU A 86 22.99 -22.18 -1.47
C LEU A 86 23.74 -23.16 -2.38
N CYS A 87 23.35 -23.30 -3.65
CA CYS A 87 24.08 -24.13 -4.61
C CYS A 87 25.46 -23.55 -4.97
N ILE A 88 25.57 -22.22 -5.06
CA ILE A 88 26.83 -21.52 -5.35
C ILE A 88 27.79 -21.67 -4.16
N ILE A 89 27.29 -21.42 -2.93
CA ILE A 89 28.07 -21.56 -1.70
C ILE A 89 28.43 -23.03 -1.43
N ALA A 90 27.53 -23.98 -1.73
CA ALA A 90 27.78 -25.42 -1.59
C ALA A 90 28.95 -25.90 -2.45
N ARG A 91 29.06 -25.40 -3.70
CA ARG A 91 30.19 -25.70 -4.57
C ARG A 91 31.50 -25.10 -4.07
N HIS A 92 31.46 -23.93 -3.45
CA HIS A 92 32.67 -23.24 -2.98
C HIS A 92 33.20 -23.81 -1.66
N VAL A 93 32.31 -24.28 -0.79
CA VAL A 93 32.66 -24.79 0.56
C VAL A 93 32.62 -26.33 0.63
N GLY A 94 32.26 -27.00 -0.47
CA GLY A 94 32.22 -28.47 -0.56
C GLY A 94 31.13 -29.13 0.31
N LYS A 95 30.08 -28.39 0.70
CA LYS A 95 29.03 -28.86 1.61
C LYS A 95 27.72 -29.09 0.88
N SER A 96 27.00 -30.16 1.22
CA SER A 96 25.70 -30.46 0.64
C SER A 96 24.66 -29.39 1.00
N VAL A 97 23.87 -28.99 0.01
CA VAL A 97 22.77 -27.99 0.12
C VAL A 97 21.79 -28.36 1.24
N ALA A 98 21.54 -29.64 1.47
CA ALA A 98 20.66 -30.13 2.53
C ALA A 98 21.16 -29.80 3.96
N HIS A 99 22.47 -29.65 4.15
CA HIS A 99 23.09 -29.36 5.45
C HIS A 99 23.03 -27.87 5.81
N MET A 100 23.14 -26.98 4.80
CA MET A 100 23.06 -25.53 5.04
C MET A 100 21.63 -25.04 5.27
N ARG A 101 20.61 -25.69 4.68
CA ARG A 101 19.19 -25.33 4.90
C ARG A 101 18.75 -25.43 6.36
N LYS A 102 19.34 -26.35 7.14
CA LYS A 102 19.00 -26.54 8.56
C LYS A 102 19.49 -25.39 9.45
N ASN A 103 20.57 -24.71 9.06
CA ASN A 103 21.18 -23.65 9.87
C ASN A 103 20.56 -22.27 9.63
N VAL A 104 19.91 -22.06 8.48
CA VAL A 104 19.20 -20.81 8.16
C VAL A 104 17.86 -20.72 8.88
N MET A 105 17.27 -21.85 9.29
CA MET A 105 15.92 -21.94 9.87
C MET A 105 15.89 -21.80 11.41
N MET A 106 16.99 -21.40 12.06
CA MET A 106 17.11 -21.27 13.52
C MET A 106 17.25 -19.82 14.03
N CYS A 107 16.91 -18.82 13.20
CA CYS A 107 16.78 -17.41 13.62
C CYS A 107 15.32 -16.97 13.59
#